data_AF-A0A497AGX6-F1
#
_entry.id   AF-A0A497AGX6-F1
#
_cell.length_a   1.000
_cell.length_b   1.000
_cell.length_c   1.000
_cell.angle_alpha   90.00
_cell.angle_beta   90.00
_cell.angle_gamma   90.00
#
_symmetry.space_group_name_H-M   'P 1'
#
loop_
_entity.id
_entity.type
_entity.pdbx_description
1 polymer ?
#
loop_
_entity_poly.entity_id
_entity_poly.type
_entity_poly.pdbx_seq_one_letter_code
_entity_poly.pdbx_strand_id
1 'polypeptide(L)'
;PIDREEFIRVVKAVLVGKKPPIPDYPVCVECKKKGNVCVYELGRNCLGPVTRAGCDAICPTYGAGCEGCRGFVPHPNENAMKEVLEEANLTVDEVMSRFTMFNAYQVQEMET
;
A
#
# COMPACT_ATOMS: atom_id res chain seq x y z
N PRO A 1 -4.71 7.23 -4.07
CA PRO A 1 -5.67 7.83 -5.04
C PRO A 1 -6.54 6.76 -5.69
N ILE A 2 -7.76 7.13 -6.09
CA ILE A 2 -8.70 6.26 -6.82
C ILE A 2 -8.17 5.98 -8.24
N ASP A 3 -8.26 4.72 -8.67
CA ASP A 3 -7.97 4.32 -10.05
C ASP A 3 -9.22 4.49 -10.95
N ARG A 4 -9.03 4.69 -12.26
CA ARG A 4 -10.13 4.88 -13.21
C ARG A 4 -11.03 3.64 -13.30
N GLU A 5 -10.44 2.45 -13.36
CA GLU A 5 -11.18 1.19 -13.44
C GLU A 5 -11.82 0.83 -12.10
N GLU A 6 -11.19 1.20 -10.98
CA GLU A 6 -11.84 1.17 -9.67
C GLU A 6 -13.11 2.02 -9.63
N PHE A 7 -13.06 3.28 -10.08
CA PHE A 7 -14.24 4.15 -10.10
C PHE A 7 -15.38 3.51 -10.91
N ILE A 8 -15.09 3.01 -12.11
CA ILE A 8 -16.08 2.34 -12.96
C ILE A 8 -16.66 1.11 -12.26
N ARG A 9 -15.84 0.27 -11.63
CA ARG A 9 -16.30 -0.92 -10.90
C ARG A 9 -17.21 -0.57 -9.72
N VAL A 10 -16.83 0.44 -8.94
CA VAL A 10 -17.62 0.91 -7.78
C VAL A 10 -18.97 1.46 -8.24
N VAL A 11 -19.00 2.35 -9.23
CA VAL A 11 -20.25 2.91 -9.77
C VAL A 11 -21.16 1.80 -10.30
N LYS A 12 -20.63 0.86 -11.09
CA LYS A 12 -21.40 -0.29 -11.58
C LYS A 12 -22.00 -1.12 -10.45
N ALA A 13 -21.25 -1.39 -9.38
CA ALA A 13 -21.73 -2.15 -8.23
C ALA A 13 -22.88 -1.42 -7.52
N VAL A 14 -22.74 -0.12 -7.28
CA VAL A 14 -23.77 0.71 -6.63
C VAL A 14 -25.04 0.76 -7.47
N LEU A 15 -24.94 0.94 -8.80
CA LEU A 15 -26.10 1.02 -9.70
C LEU A 15 -26.98 -0.24 -9.68
N VAL A 16 -26.40 -1.41 -9.41
CA VAL A 16 -27.14 -2.68 -9.30
C VAL A 16 -27.42 -3.10 -7.86
N GLY A 17 -27.26 -2.20 -6.88
CA GLY A 17 -27.54 -2.46 -5.47
C GLY A 17 -26.56 -3.42 -4.78
N LYS A 18 -25.34 -3.59 -5.32
CA LYS A 18 -24.30 -4.45 -4.74
C LYS A 18 -23.30 -3.64 -3.93
N LYS A 19 -22.78 -4.25 -2.86
CA LYS A 19 -21.62 -3.71 -2.12
C LYS A 19 -20.41 -3.64 -3.06
N PRO A 20 -19.75 -2.47 -3.22
CA PRO A 20 -18.56 -2.37 -4.04
C PRO A 20 -17.43 -3.26 -3.52
N PRO A 21 -16.70 -3.96 -4.41
CA PRO A 21 -15.55 -4.74 -4.01
C PRO A 21 -14.39 -3.80 -3.66
N ILE A 22 -13.99 -3.78 -2.39
CA ILE A 22 -12.81 -3.06 -1.93
C ILE A 22 -11.69 -4.10 -1.74
N PRO A 23 -10.51 -3.93 -2.36
CA PRO A 23 -9.40 -4.87 -2.19
C PRO A 23 -9.04 -5.03 -0.71
N ASP A 24 -8.90 -6.27 -0.27
CA ASP A 24 -8.49 -6.69 1.07
C ASP A 24 -7.09 -7.34 1.08
N TYR A 25 -6.34 -7.13 0.00
CA TYR A 25 -4.99 -7.63 -0.21
C TYR A 25 -4.01 -6.49 -0.49
N PRO A 26 -2.69 -6.72 -0.32
CA PRO A 26 -1.70 -5.66 -0.46
C PRO A 26 -1.35 -5.35 -1.91
N VAL A 27 -0.80 -4.17 -2.16
CA VAL A 27 -0.30 -3.72 -3.48
C VAL A 27 0.67 -4.74 -4.10
N CYS A 28 1.41 -5.49 -3.29
CA CYS A 28 2.31 -6.55 -3.75
C CYS A 28 1.65 -7.57 -4.69
N VAL A 29 0.37 -7.89 -4.50
CA VAL A 29 -0.35 -8.84 -5.38
C VAL A 29 -0.48 -8.29 -6.80
N GLU A 30 -0.87 -7.01 -6.95
CA GLU A 30 -0.96 -6.34 -8.26
C GLU A 30 0.43 -6.16 -8.87
N CYS A 31 1.39 -5.74 -8.04
CA CYS A 31 2.78 -5.51 -8.46
C CYS A 31 3.42 -6.78 -9.05
N LYS A 32 3.25 -7.93 -8.38
CA LYS A 32 3.76 -9.22 -8.87
C LYS A 32 3.00 -9.73 -10.08
N LYS A 33 1.67 -9.52 -10.17
CA LYS A 33 0.88 -9.84 -11.37
C LYS A 33 1.35 -9.08 -12.61
N LYS A 34 1.87 -7.85 -12.43
CA LYS A 34 2.48 -7.06 -13.51
C LYS A 34 3.90 -7.47 -13.89
N GLY A 35 4.54 -8.36 -13.13
CA GLY A 35 5.94 -8.73 -13.37
C GLY A 35 6.92 -7.60 -13.06
N ASN A 36 6.54 -6.63 -12.22
CA ASN A 36 7.45 -5.57 -11.80
C ASN A 36 8.62 -6.16 -11.00
N VAL A 37 9.83 -5.67 -11.28
CA VAL A 37 11.00 -5.94 -10.43
C VAL A 37 10.72 -5.37 -9.04
N CYS A 38 11.06 -6.14 -7.99
CA CYS A 38 10.88 -5.67 -6.63
C CYS A 38 11.81 -4.49 -6.37
N VAL A 39 11.27 -3.32 -5.99
CA VAL A 39 12.11 -2.13 -5.78
C VAL A 39 13.08 -2.29 -4.59
N TYR A 40 12.83 -3.22 -3.68
CA TYR A 40 13.82 -3.62 -2.66
C TYR A 40 15.09 -4.23 -3.29
N GLU A 41 14.97 -4.98 -4.39
CA GLU A 41 16.13 -5.48 -5.16
C GLU A 41 16.91 -4.35 -5.84
N LEU A 42 16.29 -3.18 -5.98
CA LEU A 42 16.90 -1.96 -6.49
C LEU A 42 17.44 -1.04 -5.38
N GLY A 43 17.47 -1.51 -4.13
CA GLY A 43 17.93 -0.74 -2.98
C GLY A 43 16.98 0.40 -2.57
N ARG A 44 15.68 0.28 -2.90
CA ARG A 44 14.66 1.29 -2.58
C ARG A 44 13.64 0.74 -1.57
N ASN A 45 13.08 1.63 -0.77
CA ASN A 45 12.05 1.32 0.23
C ASN A 45 10.65 1.34 -0.38
N CYS A 46 9.72 0.54 0.16
CA CYS A 46 8.38 0.40 -0.41
C CYS A 46 7.34 -0.05 0.62
N LEU A 47 6.30 0.74 0.87
CA LEU A 47 5.19 0.38 1.78
C LEU A 47 4.17 -0.59 1.16
N GLY A 48 4.44 -1.10 -0.05
CA GLY A 48 3.54 -1.98 -0.80
C GLY A 48 3.06 -3.22 -0.05
N PRO A 49 3.87 -3.86 0.83
CA PRO A 49 3.44 -5.03 1.60
C PRO A 49 2.30 -4.78 2.59
N VAL A 50 2.18 -3.56 3.13
CA VAL A 50 1.15 -3.19 4.11
C VAL A 50 0.07 -2.28 3.54
N THR A 51 0.25 -1.77 2.32
CA THR A 51 -0.69 -0.82 1.69
C THR A 51 -1.79 -1.57 0.94
N ARG A 52 -3.04 -1.13 1.10
CA ARG A 52 -4.20 -1.67 0.38
C ARG A 52 -4.04 -1.49 -1.13
N ALA A 53 -4.34 -2.56 -1.88
CA ALA A 53 -4.33 -2.57 -3.34
C ALA A 53 -5.44 -1.69 -3.98
N GLY A 54 -5.49 -1.68 -5.32
CA GLY A 54 -6.51 -0.99 -6.12
C GLY A 54 -5.98 0.20 -6.93
N CYS A 55 -4.72 0.60 -6.75
CA CYS A 55 -4.04 1.57 -7.63
C CYS A 55 -3.23 0.92 -8.75
N ASP A 56 -3.40 -0.39 -8.96
CA ASP A 56 -2.75 -1.15 -10.02
C ASP A 56 -1.21 -1.07 -9.95
N ALA A 57 -0.67 -1.04 -8.72
CA ALA A 57 0.76 -0.89 -8.43
C ALA A 57 1.47 0.20 -9.29
N ILE A 58 0.85 1.36 -9.43
CA ILE A 58 1.35 2.42 -10.33
C ILE A 58 2.76 2.88 -9.97
N CYS A 59 3.10 3.09 -8.69
CA CYS A 59 4.43 3.57 -8.29
C CYS A 59 5.54 2.55 -8.63
N PRO A 60 5.42 1.26 -8.24
CA PRO A 60 6.42 0.25 -8.62
C PRO A 60 6.54 0.01 -10.11
N THR A 61 5.45 0.19 -10.88
CA THR A 61 5.48 0.08 -12.35
C THR A 61 6.44 1.11 -12.97
N TYR A 62 6.62 2.27 -12.33
CA TYR A 62 7.59 3.29 -12.73
C TYR A 62 8.89 3.27 -11.87
N GLY A 63 9.15 2.17 -11.18
CA GLY A 63 10.36 1.97 -10.38
C GLY A 63 10.41 2.71 -9.04
N ALA A 64 9.33 3.36 -8.63
CA ALA A 64 9.22 4.03 -7.33
C ALA A 64 8.65 3.09 -6.26
N GLY A 65 9.00 3.34 -4.99
CA GLY A 65 8.36 2.68 -3.85
C GLY A 65 6.87 3.03 -3.76
N CYS A 66 6.07 2.13 -3.20
CA CYS A 66 4.72 2.50 -2.80
C CYS A 66 4.78 3.41 -1.57
N GLU A 67 4.05 4.52 -1.62
CA GLU A 67 4.04 5.55 -0.56
C GLU A 67 2.96 5.34 0.51
N GLY A 68 2.15 4.28 0.44
CA GLY A 68 1.13 4.05 1.48
C GLY A 68 -0.16 4.86 1.34
N CYS A 69 -0.32 5.68 0.30
CA CYS A 69 -1.45 6.60 0.11
C CYS A 69 -2.88 6.02 0.06
N ARG A 70 -3.04 4.68 0.09
CA ARG A 70 -4.35 4.00 0.11
C ARG A 70 -4.71 3.44 1.48
N GLY A 71 -3.93 3.75 2.50
CA GLY A 71 -4.11 3.20 3.83
C GLY A 71 -3.63 1.76 3.92
N PHE A 72 -3.61 1.26 5.15
CA PHE A 72 -3.26 -0.13 5.40
C PHE A 72 -4.33 -1.10 4.85
N VAL A 73 -3.84 -2.24 4.36
CA VAL A 73 -4.65 -3.44 4.09
C VAL A 73 -5.26 -3.95 5.41
N PRO A 74 -6.41 -4.66 5.42
CA PRO A 74 -6.90 -5.27 6.65
C PRO A 74 -5.86 -6.21 7.27
N HIS A 75 -5.65 -6.11 8.60
CA HIS A 75 -4.70 -6.91 9.35
C HIS A 75 -3.27 -6.91 8.75
N PRO A 76 -2.66 -5.73 8.58
CA PRO A 76 -1.31 -5.61 8.04
C PRO A 76 -0.29 -6.25 9.00
N ASN A 77 0.79 -6.85 8.48
CA ASN A 77 1.91 -7.29 9.31
C ASN A 77 2.91 -6.15 9.49
N GLU A 78 2.60 -5.28 10.43
CA GLU A 78 3.27 -3.98 10.61
C GLU A 78 4.63 -4.11 11.26
N ASN A 79 4.75 -5.06 12.19
CA ASN A 79 6.01 -5.33 12.88
C ASN A 79 7.04 -5.86 11.89
N ALA A 80 6.68 -6.85 11.07
CA ALA A 80 7.57 -7.33 10.01
C ALA A 80 7.91 -6.22 9.00
N MET A 81 6.97 -5.32 8.72
CA MET A 81 7.23 -4.18 7.85
C MET A 81 8.22 -3.18 8.46
N LYS A 82 8.13 -2.91 9.77
CA LYS A 82 9.08 -2.06 10.50
C LYS A 82 10.48 -2.68 10.47
N GLU A 83 10.58 -3.97 10.81
CA GLU A 83 11.84 -4.73 10.78
C GLU A 83 12.52 -4.65 9.40
N VAL A 84 11.77 -4.86 8.30
CA VAL A 84 12.32 -4.77 6.93
C VAL A 84 12.84 -3.37 6.60
N LEU A 85 12.20 -2.31 7.08
CA LEU A 85 12.66 -0.94 6.84
C LEU A 85 13.87 -0.56 7.71
N GLU A 86 13.95 -1.08 8.92
CA GLU A 86 15.11 -0.92 9.80
C GLU A 86 16.34 -1.64 9.20
N GLU A 87 16.15 -2.85 8.66
CA GLU A 87 17.19 -3.59 7.92
C GLU A 87 17.68 -2.83 6.68
N ALA A 88 16.84 -1.97 6.10
CA ALA A 88 17.21 -1.08 5.00
C ALA A 88 18.06 0.14 5.45
N ASN A 89 18.53 0.17 6.70
CA ASN A 89 19.32 1.25 7.33
C ASN A 89 18.58 2.61 7.40
N LEU A 90 17.25 2.58 7.50
CA LEU A 90 16.49 3.79 7.81
C LEU A 90 16.54 4.07 9.32
N THR A 91 16.56 5.34 9.67
CA THR A 91 16.33 5.78 11.05
C THR A 91 14.87 5.59 11.44
N VAL A 92 14.60 5.46 12.74
CA VAL A 92 13.22 5.36 13.27
C VAL A 92 12.35 6.53 12.79
N ASP A 93 12.90 7.75 12.76
CA ASP A 93 12.18 8.95 12.30
C ASP A 93 11.81 8.84 10.81
N GLU A 94 12.69 8.29 9.97
CA GLU A 94 12.39 8.06 8.54
C GLU A 94 11.33 6.97 8.34
N VAL A 95 11.39 5.89 9.14
CA VAL A 95 10.37 4.84 9.14
C VAL A 95 9.01 5.43 9.52
N MET A 96 8.96 6.18 10.63
CA MET A 96 7.73 6.79 11.11
C MET A 96 7.20 7.86 10.15
N SER A 97 8.08 8.67 9.56
CA SER A 97 7.70 9.66 8.53
C SER A 97 7.00 8.99 7.34
N ARG A 98 7.52 7.85 6.88
CA ARG A 98 6.90 7.06 5.79
C ARG A 98 5.54 6.50 6.20
N PHE A 99 5.44 5.91 7.39
CA PHE A 99 4.18 5.34 7.87
C PHE A 99 3.10 6.41 8.05
N THR A 100 3.47 7.59 8.54
CA THR A 100 2.52 8.64 8.93
C THR A 100 2.16 9.62 7.83
N MET A 101 2.94 9.70 6.73
CA MET A 101 2.70 10.63 5.62
C MET A 101 1.24 10.60 5.11
N PHE A 102 0.67 9.40 4.97
CA PHE A 102 -0.73 9.21 4.57
C PHE A 102 -1.58 8.50 5.63
N ASN A 103 -0.95 7.84 6.61
CA ASN A 103 -1.66 6.94 7.54
C ASN A 103 -1.56 7.41 9.00
N ALA A 104 -1.22 8.67 9.27
CA ALA A 104 -1.06 9.19 10.64
C ALA A 104 -2.22 8.79 11.58
N TYR A 105 -3.46 8.94 11.14
CA TYR A 105 -4.63 8.56 11.92
C TYR A 105 -4.70 7.05 12.21
N GLN A 106 -4.42 6.21 11.21
CA GLN A 106 -4.42 4.75 11.39
C GLN A 106 -3.31 4.31 12.35
N VAL A 107 -2.13 4.92 12.25
CA VAL A 107 -1.00 4.65 13.16
C VAL A 107 -1.38 5.04 14.59
N GLN A 108 -2.03 6.19 14.79
CA GLN A 108 -2.50 6.62 16.11
C GLN A 108 -3.52 5.63 16.71
N GLU A 109 -4.49 5.15 15.91
CA GLU A 109 -5.49 4.17 16.37
C GLU A 109 -4.86 2.84 16.83
N MET A 110 -3.71 2.46 16.30
CA MET A 110 -3.02 1.23 16.71
C MET A 110 -2.21 1.37 18.00
N GLU A 111 -1.86 2.61 18.37
CA GLU A 111 -1.14 2.91 19.62
C GLU A 111 -2.08 3.06 20.83
N THR A 112 -3.41 3.06 20.59
CA THR A 112 -4.46 3.23 21.60
C THR A 112 -5.07 1.89 22.02
#